data_AF-I0HCL1-F1
#
_entry.id   AF-I0HCL1-F1
#
_cell.length_a   1.000
_cell.length_b   1.000
_cell.length_c   1.000
_cell.angle_alpha   90.00
_cell.angle_beta   90.00
_cell.angle_gamma   90.00
#
_symmetry.space_group_name_H-M   'P 1'
#
loop_
_entity.id
_entity.type
_entity.pdbx_description
1 polymer ?
#
loop_
_entity_poly.entity_id
_entity_poly.type
_entity_poly.pdbx_seq_one_letter_code
_entity_poly.pdbx_strand_id
1 'polypeptide(L)'
;MTSEPTVLALSRTDRVLILCGPAVLGLLLALILPPVARWLAGFGGPVPFGFVVRAAAGVGGGWQLAVQAAIFMTVGALASAAILHRVTRITVADDEVELRTAGDRRTFARLDIGALYPERDLLILLDRDSRHLFHGEPGASRDRLGEAFRRHGYPWHDEDPFGELYHRWLPDSGVLPAEVAAVLSAREVALRKKAAKEAAELRAIVENLGYTVRDDGDKQFWRPLVRS
;
A
#
# COMPACT_ATOMS: atom_id res chain seq x y z
N MET A 1 -21.12 4.87 -29.28
CA MET A 1 -21.92 4.83 -28.04
C MET A 1 -20.90 4.74 -26.92
N THR A 2 -20.69 5.82 -26.18
CA THR A 2 -19.81 5.81 -25.01
C THR A 2 -20.51 5.03 -23.90
N SER A 3 -19.85 4.01 -23.36
CA SER A 3 -20.36 3.24 -22.23
C SER A 3 -20.42 4.15 -21.00
N GLU A 4 -21.37 3.90 -20.10
CA GLU A 4 -21.39 4.63 -18.83
C GLU A 4 -20.08 4.37 -18.06
N PRO A 5 -19.45 5.41 -17.47
CA PRO A 5 -18.20 5.25 -16.76
C PRO A 5 -18.38 4.33 -15.54
N THR A 6 -17.52 3.31 -15.44
CA THR A 6 -17.54 2.38 -14.31
C THR A 6 -16.78 2.98 -13.13
N VAL A 7 -17.49 3.27 -12.03
CA VAL A 7 -16.87 3.74 -10.78
C VAL A 7 -16.50 2.56 -9.90
N LEU A 8 -15.20 2.34 -9.73
CA LEU A 8 -14.61 1.38 -8.83
C LEU A 8 -14.19 2.11 -7.55
N ALA A 9 -15.01 1.93 -6.51
CA ALA A 9 -14.77 2.47 -5.19
C ALA A 9 -14.91 1.38 -4.14
N LEU A 10 -14.29 1.63 -2.98
CA LEU A 10 -14.32 0.70 -1.85
C LEU A 10 -15.76 0.27 -1.57
N SER A 11 -15.97 -1.04 -1.42
CA SER A 11 -17.32 -1.52 -1.13
C SER A 11 -17.81 -0.92 0.19
N ARG A 12 -19.13 -0.73 0.33
CA ARG A 12 -19.69 -0.19 1.57
C ARG A 12 -19.32 -1.06 2.78
N THR A 13 -19.30 -2.38 2.58
CA THR A 13 -18.92 -3.35 3.61
C THR A 13 -17.46 -3.20 4.00
N ASP A 14 -16.54 -3.14 3.03
CA ASP A 14 -15.11 -2.95 3.30
C ASP A 14 -14.85 -1.62 3.99
N ARG A 15 -15.57 -0.56 3.57
CA ARG A 15 -15.46 0.75 4.22
C ARG A 15 -15.88 0.71 5.68
N VAL A 16 -16.99 0.05 5.99
CA VAL A 16 -17.47 -0.13 7.37
C VAL A 16 -16.50 -1.01 8.15
N LEU A 17 -15.99 -2.08 7.55
CA LEU A 17 -15.03 -2.98 8.18
C LEU A 17 -13.72 -2.27 8.52
N ILE A 18 -13.18 -1.47 7.59
CA ILE A 18 -11.96 -0.68 7.82
C ILE A 18 -12.22 0.41 8.86
N LEU A 19 -13.40 1.04 8.87
CA LEU A 19 -13.73 2.10 9.81
C LEU A 19 -13.96 1.60 11.24
N CYS A 20 -14.69 0.49 11.39
CA CYS A 20 -15.10 -0.04 12.68
C CYS A 20 -14.16 -1.13 13.20
N GLY A 21 -13.56 -1.93 12.32
CA GLY A 21 -12.76 -3.10 12.67
C GLY A 21 -11.59 -2.78 13.61
N PRO A 22 -10.69 -1.85 13.27
CA PRO A 22 -9.58 -1.47 14.14
C PRO A 22 -10.03 -0.88 15.49
N ALA A 23 -11.13 -0.12 15.51
CA ALA A 23 -11.68 0.43 16.75
C ALA A 23 -12.27 -0.65 17.65
N VAL A 24 -13.02 -1.61 17.09
CA VAL A 24 -13.54 -2.79 17.79
C VAL A 24 -12.40 -3.66 18.31
N LEU A 25 -11.37 -3.90 17.50
CA LEU A 25 -10.18 -4.63 17.92
C LEU A 25 -9.45 -3.92 19.07
N GLY A 26 -9.32 -2.59 18.99
CA GLY A 26 -8.77 -1.78 20.07
C GLY A 26 -9.57 -1.92 21.37
N LEU A 27 -10.90 -1.89 21.31
CA LEU A 27 -11.76 -2.10 22.46
C LEU A 27 -11.58 -3.50 23.06
N LEU A 28 -11.54 -4.55 22.24
CA LEU A 28 -11.29 -5.92 22.70
C LEU A 28 -9.93 -6.05 23.37
N LEU A 29 -8.88 -5.46 22.79
CA LEU A 29 -7.54 -5.43 23.39
C LEU A 29 -7.56 -4.70 24.73
N ALA A 30 -8.28 -3.58 24.86
CA ALA A 30 -8.40 -2.85 26.11
C ALA A 30 -9.02 -3.69 27.24
N LEU A 31 -9.97 -4.57 26.91
CA LEU A 31 -10.64 -5.45 27.87
C LEU A 31 -9.79 -6.69 28.23
N ILE A 32 -9.05 -7.23 27.26
CA ILE A 32 -8.26 -8.48 27.43
C ILE A 32 -6.89 -8.21 28.07
N LEU A 33 -6.29 -7.03 27.85
CA LEU A 33 -4.96 -6.71 28.38
C LEU A 33 -4.86 -6.84 29.91
N PRO A 34 -5.78 -6.25 30.71
CA PRO A 34 -5.68 -6.29 32.17
C PRO A 34 -5.68 -7.72 32.77
N PRO A 35 -6.59 -8.65 32.42
CA PRO A 35 -6.53 -10.00 32.95
C PRO A 35 -5.27 -10.77 32.51
N VAL A 36 -4.83 -10.60 31.25
CA VAL A 36 -3.59 -11.21 30.75
C VAL A 36 -2.37 -10.67 31.50
N ALA A 37 -2.33 -9.36 31.75
CA ALA A 37 -1.24 -8.72 32.47
C ALA A 37 -1.15 -9.18 33.93
N ARG A 38 -2.29 -9.37 34.61
CA ARG A 38 -2.33 -9.94 35.97
C ARG A 38 -1.85 -11.38 35.99
N TRP A 39 -2.24 -12.18 34.99
CA TRP A 39 -1.76 -13.56 34.85
C TRP A 39 -0.24 -13.62 34.65
N LEU A 40 0.31 -12.77 33.75
CA LEU A 40 1.76 -12.66 33.53
C LEU A 40 2.52 -12.17 34.77
N ALA A 41 1.98 -11.19 35.50
CA ALA A 41 2.57 -10.69 36.73
C ALA A 41 2.63 -11.77 37.83
N GLY A 42 1.72 -12.76 37.80
CA GLY A 42 1.74 -13.91 38.69
C GLY A 42 2.81 -14.96 38.39
N PHE A 43 3.42 -14.94 37.20
CA PHE A 43 4.32 -16.00 36.72
C PHE A 43 5.77 -15.91 37.25
N GLY A 44 6.10 -14.92 38.09
CA GLY A 44 7.37 -14.84 38.85
C GLY A 44 8.67 -14.68 38.03
N GLY A 45 8.64 -14.81 36.70
CA GLY A 45 9.80 -14.69 35.81
C GLY A 45 10.03 -13.26 35.29
N PRO A 46 11.21 -12.97 34.68
CA PRO A 46 11.47 -11.70 34.03
C PRO A 46 10.57 -11.54 32.80
N VAL A 47 9.64 -10.57 32.85
CA VAL A 47 8.71 -10.28 31.74
C VAL A 47 9.26 -9.12 30.90
N PRO A 48 9.37 -9.27 29.56
CA PRO A 48 9.73 -8.15 28.69
C PRO A 48 8.72 -7.00 28.86
N PHE A 49 9.21 -5.76 28.91
CA PHE A 49 8.38 -4.57 29.14
C PHE A 49 7.57 -4.60 30.45
N GLY A 50 8.16 -5.11 31.54
CA GLY A 50 7.48 -5.25 32.84
C GLY A 50 6.77 -3.99 33.38
N PHE A 51 7.21 -2.78 33.01
CA PHE A 51 6.52 -1.54 33.37
C PHE A 51 5.13 -1.42 32.70
N VAL A 52 5.00 -1.83 31.44
CA VAL A 52 3.73 -1.83 30.68
C VAL A 52 2.79 -2.87 31.28
N VAL A 53 3.31 -4.07 31.57
CA VAL A 53 2.54 -5.17 32.17
C VAL A 53 2.00 -4.74 33.54
N ARG A 54 2.81 -4.10 34.37
CA ARG A 54 2.38 -3.62 35.69
C ARG A 54 1.34 -2.50 35.60
N ALA A 55 1.49 -1.58 34.64
CA ALA A 55 0.50 -0.55 34.37
C ALA A 55 -0.84 -1.14 33.93
N ALA A 56 -0.83 -2.11 33.01
CA ALA A 56 -2.04 -2.81 32.56
C ALA A 56 -2.69 -3.67 33.66
N ALA A 57 -1.89 -4.31 34.51
CA ALA A 57 -2.40 -5.10 35.63
C ALA A 57 -3.09 -4.24 36.70
N GLY A 58 -2.61 -3.01 36.90
CA GLY A 58 -3.18 -2.01 37.81
C GLY A 58 -4.50 -1.39 37.33
N VAL A 59 -4.93 -1.68 36.10
CA VAL A 59 -6.23 -1.27 35.59
C VAL A 59 -7.31 -2.16 36.22
N GLY A 60 -8.09 -1.58 37.14
CA GLY A 60 -9.14 -2.29 37.87
C GLY A 60 -10.40 -1.46 38.14
N GLY A 61 -10.28 -0.13 38.25
CA GLY A 61 -11.42 0.77 38.39
C GLY A 61 -12.09 1.05 37.04
N GLY A 62 -13.42 1.20 37.05
CA GLY A 62 -14.22 1.44 35.84
C GLY A 62 -13.74 2.64 35.01
N TRP A 63 -13.28 3.71 35.66
CA TRP A 63 -12.69 4.87 34.98
C TRP A 63 -11.36 4.57 34.28
N GLN A 64 -10.48 3.75 34.87
CA GLN A 64 -9.20 3.38 34.26
C GLN A 64 -9.41 2.49 33.03
N LEU A 65 -10.39 1.58 33.09
CA LEU A 65 -10.82 0.80 31.92
C LEU A 65 -11.38 1.72 30.82
N ALA A 66 -12.19 2.71 31.18
CA ALA A 66 -12.73 3.67 30.21
C ALA A 66 -11.62 4.48 29.52
N VAL A 67 -10.62 4.96 30.26
CA VAL A 67 -9.45 5.67 29.68
C VAL A 67 -8.64 4.76 28.77
N GLN A 68 -8.36 3.53 29.19
CA GLN A 68 -7.64 2.56 28.34
C GLN A 68 -8.41 2.27 27.05
N ALA A 69 -9.72 1.99 27.15
CA ALA A 69 -10.57 1.77 25.99
C ALA A 69 -10.57 2.99 25.04
N ALA A 70 -10.66 4.20 25.58
CA ALA A 70 -10.60 5.42 24.79
C ALA A 70 -9.28 5.56 24.02
N ILE A 71 -8.14 5.26 24.66
CA ILE A 71 -6.82 5.29 24.00
C ILE A 71 -6.78 4.28 22.83
N PHE A 72 -7.13 3.02 23.09
CA PHE A 72 -7.07 1.97 22.05
C PHE A 72 -8.06 2.22 20.92
N MET A 73 -9.27 2.70 21.20
CA MET A 73 -10.23 3.09 20.17
C MET A 73 -9.72 4.27 19.34
N THR A 74 -9.08 5.26 19.96
CA THR A 74 -8.50 6.41 19.25
C THR A 74 -7.38 5.97 18.31
N VAL A 75 -6.48 5.09 18.77
CA VAL A 75 -5.41 4.51 17.93
C VAL A 75 -6.03 3.71 16.77
N GLY A 76 -7.06 2.91 17.03
CA GLY A 76 -7.80 2.18 15.99
C GLY A 76 -8.45 3.12 14.96
N ALA A 77 -9.08 4.20 15.41
CA ALA A 77 -9.68 5.19 14.52
C ALA A 77 -8.63 5.92 13.65
N LEU A 78 -7.48 6.29 14.23
CA LEU A 78 -6.36 6.87 13.49
C LEU A 78 -5.80 5.91 12.44
N ALA A 79 -5.64 4.63 12.79
CA ALA A 79 -5.23 3.60 11.84
C ALA A 79 -6.25 3.44 10.69
N SER A 80 -7.54 3.45 11.01
CA SER A 80 -8.63 3.40 10.02
C SER A 80 -8.58 4.58 9.05
N ALA A 81 -8.40 5.80 9.58
CA ALA A 81 -8.25 7.01 8.78
C ALA A 81 -7.01 6.93 7.86
N ALA A 82 -5.88 6.43 8.38
CA ALA A 82 -4.66 6.24 7.59
C ALA A 82 -4.84 5.23 6.45
N ILE A 83 -5.60 4.15 6.66
CA ILE A 83 -5.94 3.18 5.60
C ILE A 83 -6.85 3.83 4.56
N LEU A 84 -7.94 4.47 4.97
CA LEU A 84 -8.90 5.11 4.06
C LEU A 84 -8.27 6.22 3.22
N HIS A 85 -7.24 6.90 3.73
CA HIS A 85 -6.48 7.91 2.99
C HIS A 85 -5.63 7.31 1.86
N ARG A 86 -5.33 6.01 1.89
CA ARG A 86 -4.54 5.32 0.85
C ARG A 86 -5.39 4.75 -0.27
N VAL A 87 -6.66 4.51 -0.02
CA VAL A 87 -7.58 3.90 -0.99
C VAL A 87 -7.85 4.86 -2.15
N THR A 88 -7.56 4.41 -3.37
CA THR A 88 -7.83 5.16 -4.59
C THR A 88 -9.20 4.83 -5.17
N ARG A 89 -10.02 5.85 -5.42
CA ARG A 89 -11.22 5.71 -6.24
C ARG A 89 -10.82 5.77 -7.71
N ILE A 90 -11.25 4.78 -8.47
CA ILE A 90 -10.93 4.65 -9.90
C ILE A 90 -12.23 4.80 -10.68
N THR A 91 -12.28 5.75 -11.60
CA THR A 91 -13.38 5.86 -12.57
C THR A 91 -12.82 5.50 -13.93
N VAL A 92 -13.39 4.47 -14.55
CA VAL A 92 -12.96 3.98 -15.86
C VAL A 92 -14.01 4.43 -16.89
N ALA A 93 -13.63 5.31 -17.80
CA ALA A 93 -14.40 5.65 -19.00
C ALA A 93 -13.81 4.92 -20.22
N ASP A 94 -14.38 5.12 -21.42
CA ASP A 94 -13.90 4.43 -22.63
C ASP A 94 -12.58 5.01 -23.18
N ASP A 95 -12.29 6.27 -22.85
CA ASP A 95 -11.19 7.07 -23.37
C ASP A 95 -10.24 7.57 -22.28
N GLU A 96 -10.67 7.59 -21.01
CA GLU A 96 -9.87 8.06 -19.88
C GLU A 96 -10.07 7.23 -18.61
N VAL A 97 -8.99 7.13 -17.82
CA VAL A 97 -9.03 6.61 -16.44
C VAL A 97 -8.77 7.76 -15.50
N GLU A 98 -9.69 7.97 -14.58
CA GLU A 98 -9.55 8.94 -13.52
C GLU A 98 -9.25 8.26 -12.19
N LEU A 99 -8.13 8.64 -11.58
CA LEU A 99 -7.67 8.16 -10.29
C LEU A 99 -7.80 9.30 -9.29
N ARG A 100 -8.56 9.06 -8.21
CA ARG A 100 -8.68 9.97 -7.08
C ARG A 100 -8.13 9.33 -5.81
N THR A 101 -7.05 9.90 -5.29
CA THR A 101 -6.43 9.48 -4.02
C THR A 101 -6.32 10.68 -3.12
N ALA A 102 -6.97 10.67 -1.96
CA ALA A 102 -6.80 11.69 -0.92
C ALA A 102 -6.86 13.17 -1.36
N GLY A 103 -7.62 13.48 -2.41
CA GLY A 103 -7.76 14.84 -2.96
C GLY A 103 -6.87 15.15 -4.16
N ASP A 104 -5.90 14.30 -4.50
CA ASP A 104 -5.20 14.36 -5.79
C ASP A 104 -6.09 13.69 -6.86
N ARG A 105 -6.28 14.38 -7.98
CA ARG A 105 -7.06 13.91 -9.14
C ARG A 105 -6.12 13.82 -10.32
N ARG A 106 -5.87 12.60 -10.79
CA ARG A 106 -5.07 12.34 -12.00
C ARG A 106 -5.95 11.68 -13.04
N THR A 107 -5.87 12.19 -14.26
CA THR A 107 -6.59 11.63 -15.40
C THR A 107 -5.57 11.19 -16.43
N PHE A 108 -5.73 9.97 -16.94
CA PHE A 108 -4.85 9.38 -17.95
C PHE A 108 -5.69 8.98 -19.15
N ALA A 109 -5.27 9.38 -20.35
CA ALA A 109 -5.92 8.92 -21.57
C ALA A 109 -5.64 7.42 -21.78
N ARG A 110 -6.63 6.68 -22.29
CA ARG A 110 -6.47 5.26 -22.64
C ARG A 110 -5.33 5.02 -23.63
N LEU A 111 -5.09 5.98 -24.51
CA LEU A 111 -4.02 5.90 -25.51
C LEU A 111 -2.63 5.89 -24.88
N ASP A 112 -2.45 6.59 -23.76
CA ASP A 112 -1.18 6.69 -23.05
C ASP A 112 -0.88 5.43 -22.22
N ILE A 113 -1.89 4.63 -21.91
CA ILE A 113 -1.76 3.42 -21.10
C ILE A 113 -1.32 2.24 -21.98
N GLY A 114 -0.16 1.69 -21.65
CA GLY A 114 0.43 0.52 -22.33
C GLY A 114 -0.01 -0.80 -21.70
N ALA A 115 -0.06 -0.88 -20.37
CA ALA A 115 -0.47 -2.08 -19.64
C ALA A 115 -1.08 -1.73 -18.28
N LEU A 116 -2.04 -2.52 -17.82
CA LEU A 116 -2.53 -2.51 -16.44
C LEU A 116 -2.48 -3.91 -15.87
N TYR A 117 -2.01 -4.06 -14.65
CA TYR A 117 -2.03 -5.34 -13.96
C TYR A 117 -2.15 -5.16 -12.44
N PRO A 118 -2.72 -6.15 -11.76
CA PRO A 118 -2.72 -6.21 -10.30
C PRO A 118 -1.39 -6.77 -9.82
N GLU A 119 -0.81 -6.16 -8.79
CA GLU A 119 0.35 -6.67 -8.08
C GLU A 119 0.05 -6.70 -6.58
N ARG A 120 -0.11 -7.90 -6.01
CA ARG A 120 -0.57 -8.07 -4.62
C ARG A 120 -1.90 -7.33 -4.40
N ASP A 121 -1.91 -6.35 -3.49
CA ASP A 121 -3.07 -5.50 -3.18
C ASP A 121 -3.03 -4.15 -3.92
N LEU A 122 -2.12 -3.99 -4.90
CA LEU A 122 -1.89 -2.76 -5.64
C LEU A 122 -2.32 -2.91 -7.09
N LEU A 123 -2.71 -1.79 -7.68
CA LEU A 123 -2.93 -1.66 -9.12
C LEU A 123 -1.77 -0.87 -9.72
N ILE A 124 -1.16 -1.45 -10.75
CA ILE A 124 -0.08 -0.83 -11.51
C ILE A 124 -0.62 -0.42 -12.88
N LEU A 125 -0.45 0.85 -13.23
CA LEU A 125 -0.66 1.36 -14.59
C LEU A 125 0.69 1.72 -15.18
N LEU A 126 0.99 1.16 -16.34
CA LEU A 126 2.17 1.49 -17.12
C LEU A 126 1.79 2.32 -18.35
N ASP A 127 2.66 3.26 -18.72
CA ASP A 127 2.58 3.93 -20.01
C ASP A 127 3.06 3.02 -21.16
N ARG A 128 3.05 3.54 -22.39
CA ARG A 128 3.57 2.87 -23.60
C ARG A 128 5.07 2.57 -23.55
N ASP A 129 5.83 3.33 -22.76
CA ASP A 129 7.25 3.11 -22.53
C ASP A 129 7.51 2.24 -21.29
N SER A 130 6.46 1.59 -20.75
CA SER A 130 6.48 0.74 -19.57
C SER A 130 6.87 1.43 -18.24
N ARG A 131 6.75 2.76 -18.17
CA ARG A 131 6.95 3.58 -16.95
C ARG A 131 5.71 3.56 -16.07
N HIS A 132 5.86 3.69 -14.75
CA HIS A 132 4.72 3.72 -13.85
C HIS A 132 3.96 5.07 -13.94
N LEU A 133 2.75 5.03 -14.48
CA LEU A 133 1.79 6.15 -14.39
C LEU A 133 1.10 6.18 -13.03
N PHE A 134 0.81 5.00 -12.49
CA PHE A 134 0.16 4.85 -11.20
C PHE A 134 0.63 3.57 -10.49
N HIS A 135 0.77 3.69 -9.17
CA HIS A 135 1.10 2.61 -8.26
C HIS A 135 0.36 2.89 -6.95
N GLY A 136 -0.71 2.16 -6.66
CA GLY A 136 -1.50 2.40 -5.45
C GLY A 136 -2.57 1.36 -5.18
N GLU A 137 -3.15 1.40 -3.97
CA GLU A 137 -4.21 0.49 -3.52
C GLU A 137 -5.53 0.83 -4.23
N PRO A 138 -6.06 -0.06 -5.09
CA PRO A 138 -7.30 0.19 -5.78
C PRO A 138 -8.48 0.02 -4.82
N GLY A 139 -9.50 0.85 -4.97
CA GLY A 139 -10.74 0.73 -4.21
C GLY A 139 -11.62 -0.47 -4.61
N ALA A 140 -11.16 -1.41 -5.42
CA ALA A 140 -11.95 -2.56 -5.84
C ALA A 140 -11.10 -3.83 -5.88
N SER A 141 -11.77 -4.98 -5.73
CA SER A 141 -11.15 -6.29 -5.90
C SER A 141 -10.56 -6.48 -7.30
N ARG A 142 -9.48 -7.26 -7.40
CA ARG A 142 -8.84 -7.66 -8.67
C ARG A 142 -9.84 -8.08 -9.77
N ASP A 143 -10.84 -8.89 -9.43
CA ASP A 143 -11.80 -9.39 -10.41
C ASP A 143 -12.64 -8.27 -11.01
N ARG A 144 -13.17 -7.37 -10.17
CA ARG A 144 -13.93 -6.19 -10.61
C ARG A 144 -13.09 -5.21 -11.41
N LEU A 145 -11.83 -5.03 -11.04
CA LEU A 145 -10.88 -4.21 -11.82
C LEU A 145 -10.70 -4.82 -13.21
N GLY A 146 -10.34 -6.09 -13.28
CA GLY A 146 -10.13 -6.78 -14.55
C GLY A 146 -11.38 -6.80 -15.42
N GLU A 147 -12.56 -7.05 -14.84
CA GLU A 147 -13.83 -6.98 -15.57
C GLU A 147 -14.10 -5.59 -16.14
N ALA A 148 -13.95 -4.54 -15.33
CA ALA A 148 -14.19 -3.16 -15.76
C ALA A 148 -13.19 -2.70 -16.83
N PHE A 149 -11.89 -2.91 -16.62
CA PHE A 149 -10.87 -2.51 -17.58
C PHE A 149 -10.98 -3.28 -18.89
N ARG A 150 -11.24 -4.60 -18.86
CA ARG A 150 -11.50 -5.38 -20.09
C ARG A 150 -12.76 -4.89 -20.80
N ARG A 151 -13.84 -4.58 -20.06
CA ARG A 151 -15.10 -4.06 -20.63
C ARG A 151 -14.89 -2.75 -21.40
N HIS A 152 -14.07 -1.84 -20.86
CA HIS A 152 -13.75 -0.55 -21.48
C HIS A 152 -12.59 -0.62 -22.49
N GLY A 153 -12.09 -1.81 -22.83
CA GLY A 153 -11.07 -1.99 -23.88
C GLY A 153 -9.66 -1.53 -23.49
N TYR A 154 -9.33 -1.59 -22.20
CA TYR A 154 -7.98 -1.34 -21.71
C TYR A 154 -7.09 -2.59 -21.80
N PRO A 155 -5.76 -2.42 -21.96
CA PRO A 155 -4.80 -3.52 -21.99
C PRO A 155 -4.57 -4.11 -20.58
N TRP A 156 -5.57 -4.83 -20.08
CA TRP A 156 -5.49 -5.52 -18.79
C TRP A 156 -4.72 -6.84 -18.91
N HIS A 157 -3.78 -7.04 -17.99
CA HIS A 157 -3.03 -8.28 -17.80
C HIS A 157 -3.29 -8.79 -16.38
N ASP A 158 -3.34 -10.12 -16.24
CA ASP A 158 -3.52 -10.74 -14.92
C ASP A 158 -2.22 -10.75 -14.09
N GLU A 159 -1.07 -10.59 -14.73
CA GLU A 159 0.26 -10.50 -14.10
C GLU A 159 1.09 -9.44 -14.83
N ASP A 160 2.25 -9.08 -14.27
CA ASP A 160 3.18 -8.14 -14.91
C ASP A 160 3.68 -8.71 -16.25
N PRO A 161 3.33 -8.09 -17.41
CA PRO A 161 3.75 -8.59 -18.72
C PRO A 161 5.27 -8.53 -18.92
N PHE A 162 6.00 -7.78 -18.09
CA PHE A 162 7.45 -7.64 -18.13
C PHE A 162 8.15 -8.29 -16.93
N GLY A 163 7.44 -9.14 -16.18
CA GLY A 163 7.93 -9.76 -14.95
C GLY A 163 9.24 -10.53 -15.10
N GLU A 164 9.45 -11.16 -16.25
CA GLU A 164 10.64 -11.95 -16.60
C GLU A 164 11.89 -11.10 -16.86
N LEU A 165 11.72 -9.80 -17.14
CA LEU A 165 12.84 -8.88 -17.43
C LEU A 165 13.50 -8.33 -16.16
N TYR A 166 12.94 -8.61 -14.98
CA TYR A 166 13.46 -8.10 -13.73
C TYR A 166 14.68 -8.88 -13.26
N HIS A 167 15.74 -8.13 -13.01
CA HIS A 167 16.95 -8.64 -12.37
C HIS A 167 17.06 -8.11 -10.95
N ARG A 168 17.52 -8.96 -10.03
CA ARG A 168 17.81 -8.53 -8.67
C ARG A 168 18.93 -7.49 -8.72
N TRP A 169 18.73 -6.35 -8.06
CA TRP A 169 19.80 -5.38 -7.91
C TRP A 169 20.81 -5.86 -6.86
N LEU A 170 22.09 -5.74 -7.19
CA LEU A 170 23.21 -6.00 -6.30
C LEU A 170 24.15 -4.79 -6.33
N PRO A 171 24.60 -4.30 -5.16
CA PRO A 171 25.64 -3.29 -5.09
C PRO A 171 26.88 -3.71 -5.87
N ASP A 172 27.54 -2.75 -6.53
CA ASP A 172 28.81 -2.92 -7.22
C ASP A 172 28.84 -4.02 -8.30
N SER A 173 27.68 -4.42 -8.82
CA SER A 173 27.58 -5.43 -9.88
C SER A 173 28.19 -4.99 -11.22
N GLY A 174 28.38 -3.69 -11.43
CA GLY A 174 28.92 -3.12 -12.68
C GLY A 174 27.99 -3.25 -13.91
N VAL A 175 26.80 -3.82 -13.74
CA VAL A 175 25.84 -4.05 -14.84
C VAL A 175 25.08 -2.78 -15.23
N LEU A 176 24.88 -1.87 -14.27
CA LEU A 176 24.15 -0.63 -14.45
C LEU A 176 25.08 0.58 -14.58
N PRO A 177 24.68 1.63 -15.32
CA PRO A 177 25.37 2.91 -15.31
C PRO A 177 25.54 3.45 -13.90
N ALA A 178 26.69 4.09 -13.62
CA ALA A 178 27.03 4.60 -12.29
C ALA A 178 25.96 5.52 -11.69
N GLU A 179 25.34 6.36 -12.54
CA GLU A 179 24.26 7.24 -12.14
C GLU A 179 23.02 6.47 -11.64
N VAL A 180 22.59 5.45 -12.37
CA VAL A 180 21.45 4.59 -11.98
C VAL A 180 21.78 3.82 -10.71
N ALA A 181 22.99 3.26 -10.62
CA ALA A 181 23.45 2.55 -9.44
C ALA A 181 23.47 3.44 -8.19
N ALA A 182 23.88 4.70 -8.31
CA ALA A 182 23.87 5.65 -7.20
C ALA A 182 22.45 5.94 -6.67
N VAL A 183 21.48 6.16 -7.58
CA VAL A 183 20.07 6.37 -7.20
C VAL A 183 19.50 5.12 -6.54
N LEU A 184 19.81 3.93 -7.08
CA LEU A 184 19.39 2.65 -6.50
C LEU A 184 19.98 2.39 -5.11
N SER A 185 21.23 2.78 -4.86
CA SER A 185 21.84 2.71 -3.53
C SER A 185 21.16 3.64 -2.53
N ALA A 186 20.87 4.89 -2.93
CA ALA A 186 20.10 5.81 -2.08
C ALA A 186 18.70 5.25 -1.78
N ARG A 187 18.08 4.62 -2.78
CA ARG A 187 16.74 4.03 -2.67
C ARG A 187 16.70 2.83 -1.73
N GLU A 188 17.73 1.98 -1.74
CA GLU A 188 17.85 0.88 -0.77
C GLU A 188 17.85 1.40 0.67
N VAL A 189 18.54 2.51 0.94
CA VAL A 189 18.53 3.15 2.27
C VAL A 189 17.13 3.66 2.62
N ALA A 190 16.41 4.29 1.68
CA ALA A 190 15.04 4.73 1.88
C ALA A 190 14.10 3.55 2.19
N LEU A 191 14.23 2.42 1.48
CA LEU A 191 13.46 1.20 1.73
C LEU A 191 13.73 0.64 3.14
N ARG A 192 15.00 0.53 3.55
CA ARG A 192 15.37 0.08 4.91
C ARG A 192 14.83 0.99 6.01
N LYS A 193 14.80 2.30 5.76
CA LYS A 193 14.23 3.31 6.67
C LYS A 193 12.69 3.39 6.59
N LYS A 194 12.05 2.60 5.72
CA LYS A 194 10.60 2.66 5.44
C LYS A 194 10.12 4.05 5.01
N ALA A 195 10.99 4.82 4.35
CA ALA A 195 10.69 6.14 3.82
C ALA A 195 10.00 6.03 2.45
N ALA A 196 8.72 5.62 2.45
CA ALA A 196 7.97 5.29 1.23
C ALA A 196 7.91 6.45 0.21
N LYS A 197 7.78 7.70 0.69
CA LYS A 197 7.73 8.89 -0.18
C LYS A 197 9.07 9.10 -0.91
N GLU A 198 10.18 9.04 -0.17
CA GLU A 198 11.52 9.18 -0.73
C GLU A 198 11.83 8.04 -1.71
N ALA A 199 11.44 6.80 -1.39
CA ALA A 199 11.60 5.67 -2.30
C ALA A 199 10.78 5.81 -3.60
N ALA A 200 9.64 6.49 -3.56
CA ALA A 200 8.82 6.80 -4.73
C ALA A 200 9.42 7.93 -5.57
N GLU A 201 9.96 8.98 -4.94
CA GLU A 201 10.68 10.06 -5.64
C GLU A 201 11.93 9.50 -6.36
N LEU A 202 12.70 8.64 -5.69
CA LEU A 202 13.86 7.98 -6.29
C LEU A 202 13.47 7.02 -7.42
N ARG A 203 12.32 6.34 -7.34
CA ARG A 203 11.80 5.53 -8.46
C ARG A 203 11.59 6.39 -9.71
N ALA A 204 10.96 7.55 -9.58
CA ALA A 204 10.74 8.46 -10.71
C ALA A 204 12.05 8.92 -11.35
N ILE A 205 13.10 9.14 -10.54
CA ILE A 205 14.44 9.44 -11.05
C ILE A 205 15.00 8.26 -11.85
N VAL A 206 14.88 7.03 -11.35
CA VAL A 206 15.33 5.82 -12.08
C VAL A 206 14.58 5.66 -13.41
N GLU A 207 13.28 5.98 -13.46
CA GLU A 207 12.46 5.96 -14.68
C GLU A 207 12.89 7.00 -15.71
N ASN A 208 13.27 8.19 -15.25
CA ASN A 208 13.87 9.22 -16.12
C ASN A 208 15.20 8.76 -16.72
N LEU A 209 15.95 7.91 -16.01
CA LEU A 209 17.20 7.30 -16.48
C LEU A 209 16.98 6.07 -17.38
N GLY A 210 15.73 5.69 -17.68
CA GLY A 210 15.43 4.61 -18.62
C GLY A 210 15.26 3.23 -17.98
N TYR A 211 15.12 3.15 -16.65
CA TYR A 211 14.96 1.90 -15.92
C TYR A 211 13.75 1.98 -15.01
N THR A 212 13.15 0.85 -14.65
CA THR A 212 12.10 0.83 -13.63
C THR A 212 12.42 -0.20 -12.56
N VAL A 213 11.78 -0.06 -11.40
CA VAL A 213 12.10 -0.84 -10.21
C VAL A 213 10.87 -1.44 -9.56
N ARG A 214 11.02 -2.68 -9.14
CA ARG A 214 10.03 -3.45 -8.38
C ARG A 214 10.63 -3.86 -7.04
N ASP A 215 9.82 -3.82 -6.00
CA ASP A 215 10.26 -4.13 -4.64
C ASP A 215 9.68 -5.47 -4.18
N ASP A 216 10.51 -6.28 -3.55
CA ASP A 216 10.07 -7.45 -2.79
C ASP A 216 10.66 -7.38 -1.37
N GLY A 217 9.88 -6.75 -0.47
CA GLY A 217 10.33 -6.47 0.88
C GLY A 217 11.44 -5.41 0.89
N ASP A 218 12.62 -5.80 1.36
CA ASP A 218 13.84 -4.97 1.37
C ASP A 218 14.71 -5.15 0.12
N LYS A 219 14.34 -6.09 -0.76
CA LYS A 219 15.06 -6.35 -2.01
C LYS A 219 14.45 -5.50 -3.11
N GLN A 220 15.30 -4.91 -3.94
CA GLN A 220 14.88 -4.22 -5.15
C GLN A 220 15.32 -4.99 -6.40
N PHE A 221 14.45 -4.99 -7.38
CA PHE A 221 14.66 -5.53 -8.71
C PHE A 221 14.57 -4.38 -9.71
N TRP A 222 15.30 -4.51 -10.81
CA TRP A 222 15.31 -3.51 -11.86
C TRP A 222 15.10 -4.17 -13.21
N ARG A 223 14.56 -3.41 -14.15
CA ARG A 223 14.55 -3.74 -15.58
C ARG A 223 14.71 -2.47 -16.42
N PRO A 224 15.25 -2.55 -17.64
CA PRO A 224 15.16 -1.46 -18.61
C PRO A 224 13.70 -1.18 -18.97
N LEU A 225 13.40 0.07 -19.33
CA LEU A 225 12.12 0.42 -19.94
C LEU A 225 12.01 -0.24 -21.33
N VAL A 226 10.85 -0.84 -21.58
CA VAL A 226 10.47 -1.42 -22.87
C VAL A 226 9.60 -0.42 -23.60
N ARG A 227 10.04 0.02 -24.78
CA ARG A 227 9.23 0.85 -25.67
C ARG A 227 8.36 -0.05 -26.53
N SER A 228 7.05 0.15 -26.50
CA SER A 228 6.08 -0.53 -27.39
C SER A 228 6.00 0.13 -28.76
#